data_AF-A0A2H1X2C3-F1
#
_entry.id   AF-A0A2H1X2C3-F1
#
_cell.length_a   1.000
_cell.length_b   1.000
_cell.length_c   1.000
_cell.angle_alpha   90.00
_cell.angle_beta   90.00
_cell.angle_gamma   90.00
#
_symmetry.space_group_name_H-M   'P 1'
#
loop_
_entity.id
_entity.type
_entity.pdbx_description
1 polymer ?
#
loop_
_entity_poly.entity_id
_entity_poly.type
_entity_poly.pdbx_seq_one_letter_code
_entity_poly.pdbx_strand_id
1 'polypeptide(L)'
;AAAVTYEKDEKLKEQRFEEYSKDVFPEHLERFKNLIEKNNGHFALGKLTWADFYFAGFFASLKFMVRIPDLEKKYPAFQKVLDHVYSIPKVKAYADAVGPTEF
;
A
#
# COMPACT_ATOMS: atom_id res chain seq x y z
N ALA A 1 -8.08 -1.53 -8.27
CA ALA A 1 -8.25 -0.78 -7.00
C ALA A 1 -8.92 0.56 -7.28
N ALA A 2 -8.24 1.54 -7.88
CA ALA A 2 -8.82 2.85 -8.20
C ALA A 2 -10.12 2.78 -9.04
N ALA A 3 -10.18 1.92 -10.06
CA ALA A 3 -11.37 1.74 -10.90
C ALA A 3 -12.60 1.22 -10.13
N VAL A 4 -12.40 0.55 -8.99
CA VAL A 4 -13.48 0.11 -8.09
C VAL A 4 -13.86 1.27 -7.17
N THR A 5 -12.87 1.85 -6.47
CA THR A 5 -13.08 2.90 -5.47
C THR A 5 -13.79 4.14 -6.03
N TYR A 6 -13.47 4.54 -7.27
CA TYR A 6 -14.05 5.75 -7.91
C TYR A 6 -15.26 5.46 -8.79
N GLU A 7 -15.82 4.24 -8.76
CA GLU A 7 -17.09 3.94 -9.43
C GLU A 7 -18.22 4.80 -8.82
N LYS A 8 -19.09 5.36 -9.67
CA LYS A 8 -20.15 6.29 -9.23
C LYS A 8 -21.43 5.56 -8.82
N ASP A 9 -21.70 4.42 -9.45
CA ASP A 9 -22.82 3.57 -9.07
C ASP A 9 -22.40 2.68 -7.89
N GLU A 10 -23.03 2.88 -6.72
CA GLU A 10 -22.69 2.15 -5.50
C GLU A 10 -22.92 0.64 -5.61
N LYS A 11 -23.93 0.18 -6.39
CA LYS A 11 -24.16 -1.25 -6.59
C LYS A 11 -23.07 -1.85 -7.47
N LEU A 12 -22.70 -1.16 -8.54
CA LEU A 12 -21.61 -1.61 -9.43
C LEU A 12 -20.26 -1.54 -8.73
N LYS A 13 -20.04 -0.55 -7.86
CA LYS A 13 -18.86 -0.45 -7.00
C LYS A 13 -18.71 -1.67 -6.12
N GLU A 14 -19.77 -2.04 -5.41
CA GLU A 14 -19.73 -3.19 -4.50
C GLU A 14 -19.56 -4.50 -5.26
N GLN A 15 -20.30 -4.68 -6.37
CA GLN A 15 -20.13 -5.85 -7.23
C GLN A 15 -18.68 -6.00 -7.72
N ARG A 16 -18.09 -4.92 -8.25
CA ARG A 16 -16.70 -4.94 -8.72
C ARG A 16 -15.72 -5.15 -7.58
N PHE A 17 -16.01 -4.62 -6.40
CA PHE A 17 -15.19 -4.85 -5.22
C PHE A 17 -15.17 -6.33 -4.86
N GLU A 18 -16.33 -6.99 -4.83
CA GLU A 18 -16.44 -8.43 -4.58
C GLU A 18 -15.69 -9.25 -5.64
N GLU A 19 -15.85 -8.92 -6.92
CA GLU A 19 -15.13 -9.57 -8.02
C GLU A 19 -13.61 -9.42 -7.87
N TYR A 20 -13.12 -8.22 -7.57
CA TYR A 20 -11.70 -7.94 -7.45
C TYR A 20 -11.10 -8.53 -6.17
N SER A 21 -11.90 -8.67 -5.12
CA SER A 21 -11.47 -9.24 -3.83
C SER A 21 -11.16 -10.73 -3.92
N LYS A 22 -11.73 -11.45 -4.90
CA LYS A 22 -11.47 -12.87 -5.11
C LYS A 22 -10.06 -13.12 -5.64
N ASP A 23 -9.70 -12.43 -6.72
CA ASP A 23 -8.49 -12.75 -7.47
C ASP A 23 -7.55 -11.55 -7.64
N VAL A 24 -8.08 -10.39 -8.04
CA VAL A 24 -7.27 -9.24 -8.46
C VAL A 24 -6.47 -8.64 -7.30
N PHE A 25 -7.11 -8.31 -6.18
CA PHE A 25 -6.41 -7.72 -5.03
C PHE A 25 -5.40 -8.69 -4.42
N PRO A 26 -5.75 -9.96 -4.11
CA PRO A 26 -4.79 -10.92 -3.59
C PRO A 26 -3.57 -11.11 -4.52
N GLU A 27 -3.78 -11.24 -5.83
CA GLU A 27 -2.68 -11.41 -6.80
C GLU A 27 -1.70 -10.23 -6.78
N HIS A 28 -2.21 -9.00 -6.80
CA HIS A 28 -1.36 -7.80 -6.81
C HIS A 28 -0.63 -7.63 -5.48
N LEU A 29 -1.30 -7.87 -4.36
CA LEU A 29 -0.70 -7.77 -3.02
C LEU A 29 0.40 -8.83 -2.84
N GLU A 30 0.17 -10.07 -3.29
CA GLU A 30 1.18 -11.12 -3.26
C GLU A 30 2.37 -10.78 -4.16
N ARG A 31 2.11 -10.21 -5.35
CA ARG A 31 3.17 -9.73 -6.25
C ARG A 31 4.02 -8.64 -5.60
N PHE A 32 3.41 -7.66 -4.91
CA PHE A 32 4.15 -6.62 -4.20
C PHE A 32 5.00 -7.22 -3.07
N LYS A 33 4.41 -8.10 -2.26
CA LYS A 33 5.14 -8.81 -1.19
C LYS A 33 6.34 -9.57 -1.76
N ASN A 34 6.16 -10.34 -2.83
CA ASN A 34 7.24 -11.09 -3.48
C ASN A 34 8.35 -10.18 -4.04
N LEU A 35 7.99 -9.03 -4.62
CA LEU A 35 8.97 -8.03 -5.07
C LEU A 35 9.79 -7.49 -3.89
N ILE A 36 9.13 -7.16 -2.78
CA ILE A 36 9.77 -6.62 -1.59
C ILE A 36 10.74 -7.65 -0.99
N GLU A 37 10.30 -8.89 -0.82
CA GLU A 37 11.11 -9.98 -0.28
C GLU A 37 12.33 -10.25 -1.17
N LYS A 38 12.14 -10.33 -2.49
CA LYS A 38 13.24 -10.51 -3.47
C LYS A 38 14.29 -9.39 -3.41
N ASN A 39 13.87 -8.17 -3.08
CA ASN A 39 14.71 -6.99 -3.04
C ASN A 39 15.07 -6.59 -1.60
N ASN A 40 15.25 -7.58 -0.71
CA ASN A 40 15.75 -7.39 0.65
C ASN A 40 14.92 -6.41 1.52
N GLY A 41 13.62 -6.31 1.28
CA GLY A 41 12.74 -5.36 1.97
C GLY A 41 12.58 -4.01 1.30
N HIS A 42 12.88 -3.91 0.00
CA HIS A 42 12.67 -2.71 -0.83
C HIS A 42 11.90 -3.07 -2.09
N PHE A 43 11.31 -2.11 -2.79
CA PHE A 43 10.62 -2.41 -4.05
C PHE A 43 11.54 -2.78 -5.20
N ALA A 44 12.77 -2.26 -5.20
CA ALA A 44 13.70 -2.42 -6.33
C ALA A 44 15.16 -2.37 -5.89
N LEU A 45 16.03 -3.00 -6.69
CA LEU A 45 17.50 -2.91 -6.59
C LEU A 45 18.11 -3.34 -5.25
N GLY A 46 17.36 -4.02 -4.38
CA GLY A 46 17.83 -4.44 -3.06
C GLY A 46 18.13 -3.30 -2.09
N LYS A 47 17.70 -2.06 -2.38
CA LYS A 47 18.05 -0.85 -1.62
C LYS A 47 16.95 0.21 -1.71
N LEU A 48 17.07 1.25 -0.89
CA LEU A 48 16.15 2.38 -0.90
C LEU A 48 16.12 3.06 -2.29
N THR A 49 14.93 3.16 -2.86
CA THR A 49 14.65 3.85 -4.13
C THR A 49 13.38 4.68 -4.03
N TRP A 50 13.11 5.54 -5.02
CA TRP A 50 11.88 6.34 -5.07
C TRP A 50 10.60 5.49 -5.01
N ALA A 51 10.65 4.23 -5.44
CA ALA A 51 9.51 3.32 -5.38
C ALA A 51 9.06 3.03 -3.94
N ASP A 52 10.00 2.97 -2.98
CA ASP A 52 9.69 2.79 -1.57
C ASP A 52 8.93 4.00 -1.00
N PHE A 53 9.36 5.22 -1.34
CA PHE A 53 8.69 6.45 -0.93
C PHE A 53 7.29 6.56 -1.54
N TYR A 54 7.15 6.22 -2.83
CA TYR A 54 5.84 6.19 -3.49
C TYR A 54 4.91 5.20 -2.79
N PHE A 55 5.37 3.99 -2.51
CA PHE A 55 4.57 2.99 -1.82
C PHE A 55 4.20 3.44 -0.40
N ALA A 56 5.15 4.00 0.37
CA ALA A 56 4.89 4.48 1.72
C ALA A 56 3.85 5.60 1.78
N GLY A 57 3.86 6.53 0.81
CA GLY A 57 2.83 7.57 0.68
C GLY A 57 1.49 7.02 0.18
N PHE A 58 1.52 6.03 -0.71
CA PHE A 58 0.31 5.39 -1.25
C PHE A 58 -0.35 4.39 -0.28
N PHE A 59 0.38 3.92 0.74
CA PHE A 59 -0.05 2.77 1.55
C PHE A 59 -1.39 2.99 2.26
N ALA A 60 -1.64 4.18 2.81
CA ALA A 60 -2.91 4.53 3.45
C ALA A 60 -4.09 4.41 2.46
N SER A 61 -3.93 5.00 1.27
CA SER A 61 -4.90 4.88 0.18
C SER A 61 -5.08 3.43 -0.29
N LEU A 62 -4.00 2.64 -0.35
CA LEU A 62 -4.10 1.23 -0.70
C LEU A 62 -4.99 0.48 0.29
N LYS A 63 -4.78 0.66 1.60
CA LYS A 63 -5.61 0.04 2.66
C LYS A 63 -7.08 0.39 2.52
N PHE A 64 -7.37 1.66 2.26
CA PHE A 64 -8.73 2.12 1.96
C PHE A 64 -9.32 1.43 0.72
N MET A 65 -8.57 1.37 -0.38
CA MET A 65 -9.05 0.79 -1.64
C MET A 65 -9.32 -0.72 -1.55
N VAL A 66 -8.50 -1.47 -0.80
CA VAL A 66 -8.70 -2.93 -0.63
C VAL A 66 -9.57 -3.28 0.58
N ARG A 67 -9.97 -2.29 1.38
CA ARG A 67 -10.75 -2.43 2.62
C ARG A 67 -10.14 -3.40 3.63
N ILE A 68 -8.81 -3.38 3.76
CA ILE A 68 -8.06 -4.18 4.74
C ILE A 68 -7.30 -3.18 5.65
N PRO A 69 -7.85 -2.83 6.83
CA PRO A 69 -7.28 -1.78 7.68
C PRO A 69 -5.93 -2.16 8.30
N ASP A 70 -5.67 -3.45 8.47
CA ASP A 70 -4.47 -4.04 9.05
C ASP A 70 -3.61 -4.77 7.99
N LEU A 71 -3.58 -4.24 6.77
CA LEU A 71 -2.90 -4.84 5.62
C LEU A 71 -1.42 -5.16 5.90
N GLU A 72 -0.74 -4.32 6.67
CA GLU A 72 0.65 -4.50 7.10
C GLU A 72 0.84 -5.72 8.02
N LYS A 73 -0.18 -6.14 8.77
CA LYS A 73 -0.13 -7.36 9.60
C LYS A 73 -0.29 -8.60 8.74
N LYS A 74 -1.15 -8.53 7.72
CA LYS A 74 -1.34 -9.62 6.75
C LYS A 74 -0.11 -9.80 5.85
N TYR A 75 0.57 -8.69 5.52
CA TYR A 75 1.78 -8.67 4.70
C TYR A 75 2.91 -7.91 5.43
N PRO A 76 3.65 -8.57 6.35
CA PRO A 76 4.73 -7.94 7.11
C PRO A 76 5.84 -7.32 6.23
N ALA A 77 5.99 -7.80 5.00
CA ALA A 77 6.88 -7.20 4.00
C ALA A 77 6.55 -5.71 3.74
N PHE A 78 5.27 -5.32 3.77
CA PHE A 78 4.88 -3.92 3.60
C PHE A 78 5.34 -3.05 4.75
N GLN A 79 5.22 -3.53 5.99
CA GLN A 79 5.70 -2.81 7.17
C GLN A 79 7.20 -2.49 7.05
N LYS A 80 8.00 -3.44 6.55
CA LYS A 80 9.44 -3.24 6.35
C LYS A 80 9.76 -2.05 5.43
N VAL A 81 8.99 -1.86 4.36
CA VAL A 81 9.16 -0.71 3.45
C VAL A 81 8.80 0.60 4.16
N LEU A 82 7.69 0.60 4.91
CA LEU A 82 7.28 1.77 5.71
C LEU A 82 8.36 2.15 6.72
N ASP A 83 8.88 1.17 7.47
CA ASP A 83 9.93 1.37 8.47
C ASP A 83 11.19 1.94 7.81
N HIS A 84 11.61 1.41 6.66
CA HIS A 84 12.75 1.94 5.92
C HIS A 84 12.57 3.42 5.56
N VAL A 85 11.40 3.81 5.02
CA VAL A 85 11.13 5.19 4.60
C VAL A 85 10.99 6.13 5.81
N TYR A 86 10.19 5.77 6.81
CA TYR A 86 9.93 6.60 7.98
C TYR A 86 11.06 6.58 9.02
N SER A 87 12.06 5.71 8.88
CA SER A 87 13.32 5.82 9.65
C SER A 87 14.18 7.02 9.24
N ILE A 88 13.93 7.61 8.06
CA ILE A 88 14.67 8.77 7.58
C ILE A 88 14.21 10.01 8.34
N PRO A 89 15.09 10.69 9.12
CA PRO A 89 14.66 11.75 10.03
C PRO A 89 13.91 12.90 9.35
N LYS A 90 14.32 13.28 8.14
CA LYS A 90 13.65 14.35 7.37
C LYS A 90 12.26 13.94 6.88
N VAL A 91 12.08 12.67 6.53
CA VAL A 91 10.77 12.15 6.09
C VAL A 91 9.84 12.04 7.29
N LYS A 92 10.34 11.52 8.41
CA LYS A 92 9.58 11.47 9.66
C LYS A 92 9.13 12.86 10.11
N ALA A 93 10.05 13.82 10.14
CA ALA A 93 9.72 15.20 10.51
C ALA A 93 8.67 15.82 9.59
N TYR A 94 8.73 15.55 8.28
CA TYR A 94 7.70 15.99 7.33
C TYR A 94 6.35 15.31 7.62
N ALA A 95 6.32 13.99 7.77
CA ALA A 95 5.09 13.23 8.02
C ALA A 95 4.41 13.64 9.34
N ASP A 96 5.19 13.82 10.41
CA ASP A 96 4.70 14.27 11.71
C ASP A 96 4.12 15.70 11.63
N ALA A 97 4.63 16.56 10.73
CA ALA A 97 4.16 17.93 10.54
C ALA A 97 2.88 18.07 9.69
N VAL A 98 2.64 17.14 8.76
CA VAL A 98 1.43 17.14 7.91
C VAL A 98 0.17 16.81 8.72
N GLY A 99 0.32 16.04 9.81
CA GLY A 99 -0.80 15.56 10.62
C GLY A 99 -1.58 14.41 9.95
N PRO A 100 -2.58 13.83 10.65
CA PRO A 100 -3.36 12.72 10.12
C PRO A 100 -4.23 13.17 8.94
N THR A 101 -4.24 12.37 7.87
CA THR A 101 -5.15 12.53 6.73
C THR A 101 -6.42 11.69 6.92
N GLU A 102 -7.51 12.04 6.23
CA GLU A 102 -8.77 11.27 6.23
C GLU A 102 -8.63 9.87 5.58
N PHE A 103 -7.51 9.63 4.89
CA PHE A 103 -7.11 8.34 4.33
C PHE A 103 -5.94 7.76 5.11
#